data_AF-A0A2D9P5Z3-F1
#
_entry.id   AF-A0A2D9P5Z3-F1
#
_cell.length_a   1.000
_cell.length_b   1.000
_cell.length_c   1.000
_cell.angle_alpha   90.00
_cell.angle_beta   90.00
_cell.angle_gamma   90.00
#
_symmetry.space_group_name_H-M   'P 1'
#
loop_
_entity.id
_entity.type
_entity.pdbx_description
1 polymer ?
#
loop_
_entity_poly.entity_id
_entity_poly.type
_entity_poly.pdbx_seq_one_letter_code
_entity_poly.pdbx_strand_id
1 'polypeptide(L)'
;MNTTKLQTTKEAKYFTDLCKQLPLLVIKTQCGVGKYQFSSIGISKSSNMVIKYKLISDSDFKDNEKIAYYLGDYCYFNAEQFLYACKYYAVS
;
A
#
# COMPACT_ATOMS: atom_id res chain seq x y z
N MET A 1 -1.95 23.63 20.71
CA MET A 1 -1.89 22.41 19.88
C MET A 1 -0.89 22.63 18.76
N ASN A 2 0.04 21.71 18.54
CA ASN A 2 1.13 21.87 17.56
C ASN A 2 0.61 21.66 16.12
N THR A 3 0.90 22.58 15.20
CA THR A 3 0.34 22.64 13.83
C THR A 3 0.72 21.44 12.97
N THR A 4 1.94 20.92 13.13
CA THR A 4 2.43 19.72 12.42
C THR A 4 1.57 18.49 12.68
N LYS A 5 1.15 18.27 13.93
CA LYS A 5 0.33 17.11 14.33
C LYS A 5 -1.07 17.15 13.70
N LEU A 6 -1.64 18.35 13.55
CA LEU A 6 -2.95 18.55 12.92
C LEU A 6 -2.88 18.29 11.41
N GLN A 7 -1.79 18.69 10.75
CA GLN A 7 -1.56 18.40 9.33
C GLN A 7 -1.42 16.90 9.08
N THR A 8 -0.60 16.20 9.86
CA THR A 8 -0.43 14.73 9.77
C THR A 8 -1.75 13.98 9.98
N THR A 9 -2.64 14.50 10.84
CA THR A 9 -3.96 13.89 11.10
C THR A 9 -4.91 14.04 9.91
N LYS A 10 -4.89 15.20 9.23
CA LYS A 10 -5.69 15.41 8.02
C LYS A 10 -5.18 14.59 6.85
N GLU A 11 -3.87 14.55 6.63
CA GLU A 11 -3.24 13.73 5.60
C GLU A 11 -3.56 12.25 5.80
N ALA A 12 -3.39 11.73 7.02
CA ALA A 12 -3.73 10.34 7.33
C ALA A 12 -5.19 10.02 7.01
N LYS A 13 -6.12 10.95 7.24
CA LYS A 13 -7.54 10.77 6.85
C LYS A 13 -7.70 10.66 5.33
N TYR A 14 -7.11 11.57 4.56
CA TYR A 14 -7.18 11.52 3.09
C TYR A 14 -6.61 10.23 2.51
N PHE A 15 -5.44 9.81 2.99
CA PHE A 15 -4.84 8.55 2.55
C PHE A 15 -5.64 7.33 2.99
N THR A 16 -6.26 7.36 4.18
CA THR A 16 -7.17 6.30 4.63
C THR A 16 -8.35 6.17 3.68
N ASP A 17 -8.98 7.29 3.31
CA ASP A 17 -10.13 7.30 2.43
C ASP A 17 -9.74 6.83 1.01
N LEU A 18 -8.57 7.26 0.51
CA LEU A 18 -8.05 6.82 -0.79
C LEU A 18 -7.73 5.31 -0.80
N CYS A 19 -7.14 4.77 0.26
CA CYS A 19 -6.89 3.32 0.37
C CYS A 19 -8.18 2.50 0.42
N LYS A 20 -9.28 3.06 0.96
CA LYS A 20 -10.60 2.42 0.93
C LYS A 20 -11.25 2.46 -0.45
N GLN A 21 -10.99 3.52 -1.23
CA GLN A 21 -11.46 3.63 -2.61
C GLN A 21 -10.65 2.77 -3.58
N LEU A 22 -9.35 2.58 -3.29
CA LEU A 22 -8.42 1.74 -4.05
C LEU A 22 -7.93 0.57 -3.19
N PRO A 23 -8.82 -0.37 -2.80
CA PRO A 23 -8.47 -1.42 -1.85
C PRO A 23 -7.55 -2.49 -2.45
N LEU A 24 -7.35 -2.50 -3.76
CA LEU A 24 -6.57 -3.50 -4.48
C LEU A 24 -5.47 -2.84 -5.31
N LEU A 25 -4.27 -3.40 -5.24
CA LEU A 25 -3.14 -3.03 -6.07
C LEU A 25 -2.60 -4.27 -6.79
N VAL A 26 -2.20 -4.09 -8.04
CA VAL A 26 -1.43 -5.10 -8.78
C VAL A 26 -0.02 -4.57 -8.95
N ILE A 27 0.96 -5.32 -8.46
CA ILE A 27 2.35 -4.88 -8.40
C ILE A 27 3.21 -5.89 -9.14
N LYS A 28 3.97 -5.40 -10.13
CA LYS A 28 5.05 -6.17 -10.76
C LYS A 28 6.30 -6.08 -9.90
N THR A 29 6.75 -7.24 -9.43
CA THR A 29 7.97 -7.40 -8.64
C THR A 29 9.04 -8.12 -9.46
N GLN A 30 10.26 -8.23 -8.93
CA GLN A 30 11.29 -9.09 -9.50
C GLN A 30 10.93 -10.59 -9.46
N CYS A 31 9.97 -10.99 -8.61
CA CYS A 31 9.55 -12.37 -8.42
C CYS A 31 8.33 -12.74 -9.27
N GLY A 32 7.72 -11.79 -9.98
CA GLY A 32 6.48 -11.97 -10.72
C GLY A 32 5.45 -10.87 -10.42
N VAL A 33 4.18 -11.12 -10.75
CA VAL A 33 3.08 -10.16 -10.53
C VAL A 33 2.21 -10.61 -9.36
N GLY A 34 2.04 -9.73 -8.36
CA GLY A 34 1.22 -10.00 -7.18
C GLY A 34 0.03 -9.06 -7.08
N LYS A 35 -1.10 -9.57 -6.58
CA LYS A 35 -2.27 -8.77 -6.20
C LYS A 35 -2.28 -8.59 -4.70
N TYR A 36 -2.51 -7.36 -4.27
CA TYR A 36 -2.42 -6.96 -2.87
C TYR A 36 -3.69 -6.22 -2.45
N GLN A 37 -4.13 -6.49 -1.23
CA GLN A 37 -5.28 -5.83 -0.62
C GLN A 37 -4.85 -4.89 0.50
N PHE A 38 -5.49 -3.73 0.59
CA PHE A 38 -5.26 -2.78 1.67
C PHE A 38 -5.48 -3.45 3.03
N SER A 39 -4.52 -3.31 3.93
CA SER A 39 -4.57 -3.91 5.26
C SER A 39 -4.71 -2.86 6.36
N SER A 40 -3.80 -1.88 6.40
CA SER A 40 -3.82 -0.86 7.45
C SER A 40 -2.98 0.35 7.06
N ILE A 41 -3.26 1.49 7.70
CA ILE A 41 -2.43 2.68 7.66
C ILE A 41 -2.04 3.06 9.09
N GLY A 42 -0.80 3.52 9.27
CA GLY A 42 -0.28 3.87 10.58
C GLY A 42 0.86 4.87 10.51
N ILE A 43 1.42 5.18 11.67
CA ILE A 43 2.58 6.07 11.83
C ILE A 43 3.76 5.23 12.32
N SER A 44 4.90 5.31 11.65
CA SER A 44 6.13 4.65 12.06
C SER A 44 6.73 5.30 13.32
N LYS A 45 7.73 4.66 13.93
CA LYS A 45 8.52 5.23 15.03
C LYS A 45 9.21 6.55 14.64
N SER A 46 9.50 6.76 13.36
CA SER A 46 10.09 7.99 12.82
C SER A 46 9.04 9.05 12.47
N SER A 47 7.79 8.90 12.92
CA SER A 47 6.66 9.80 12.63
C SER A 47 6.27 9.89 11.14
N ASN A 48 6.64 8.90 10.33
CA ASN A 48 6.27 8.84 8.93
C ASN A 48 5.02 7.98 8.75
N MET A 49 4.10 8.42 7.89
CA MET A 49 2.94 7.61 7.52
C MET A 49 3.38 6.37 6.73
N VAL A 50 2.84 5.21 7.09
CA VAL A 50 3.09 3.93 6.44
C VAL A 50 1.77 3.27 6.09
N ILE A 51 1.63 2.91 4.81
CA ILE A 51 0.46 2.24 4.26
C ILE A 51 0.84 0.79 3.98
N LYS A 52 0.12 -0.15 4.57
CA LYS A 52 0.39 -1.59 4.51
C LYS A 52 -0.65 -2.29 3.64
N TYR A 53 -0.17 -3.09 2.71
CA TYR A 53 -0.95 -3.95 1.84
C TYR A 53 -0.53 -5.41 2.04
N LYS A 54 -1.49 -6.33 2.03
CA LYS A 54 -1.28 -7.77 2.17
C LYS A 54 -1.41 -8.45 0.82
N LEU A 55 -0.45 -9.28 0.44
CA LEU A 55 -0.54 -10.16 -0.71
C LEU A 55 -1.74 -11.10 -0.54
N ILE A 56 -2.58 -11.19 -1.57
CA ILE A 56 -3.73 -12.10 -1.56
C ILE A 56 -3.49 -13.25 -2.52
N SER A 57 -3.95 -14.42 -2.13
CA SER A 57 -4.04 -15.57 -3.03
C SER A 57 -5.22 -15.36 -3.96
N ASP A 58 -4.92 -15.24 -5.25
CA ASP A 58 -5.87 -15.07 -6.33
C ASP A 58 -5.45 -16.03 -7.44
N SER A 59 -6.38 -16.85 -7.94
CA SER A 59 -6.09 -17.88 -8.95
C SER A 59 -5.53 -17.29 -10.25
N ASP A 60 -5.79 -16.01 -10.52
CA ASP A 60 -5.28 -15.31 -11.68
C ASP A 60 -3.81 -14.88 -11.52
N PHE A 61 -3.28 -14.91 -10.28
CA PHE A 61 -1.93 -14.45 -9.93
C PHE A 61 -1.07 -15.59 -9.39
N LYS A 62 -0.48 -16.35 -10.32
CA LYS A 62 0.27 -17.59 -10.04
C LYS A 62 1.61 -17.39 -9.33
N ASP A 63 2.11 -16.16 -9.27
CA ASP A 63 3.41 -15.85 -8.65
C ASP A 63 3.31 -15.59 -7.13
N ASN A 64 2.10 -15.66 -6.54
CA ASN A 64 1.86 -15.33 -5.14
C ASN A 64 2.74 -16.13 -4.17
N GLU A 65 2.87 -17.45 -4.34
CA GLU A 65 3.67 -18.30 -3.46
C GLU A 65 5.16 -17.93 -3.52
N LYS A 66 5.65 -17.67 -4.73
CA LYS A 66 7.04 -17.25 -4.96
C LYS A 66 7.31 -15.87 -4.35
N ILE A 67 6.38 -14.93 -4.54
CA ILE A 67 6.47 -13.59 -3.95
C ILE A 67 6.46 -13.69 -2.43
N ALA A 68 5.53 -14.44 -1.83
CA ALA A 68 5.46 -14.65 -0.39
C ALA A 68 6.75 -15.25 0.16
N TYR A 69 7.31 -16.25 -0.53
CA TYR A 69 8.56 -16.90 -0.13
C TYR A 69 9.76 -15.94 -0.11
N TYR A 70 9.93 -15.12 -1.14
CA TYR A 70 11.11 -14.26 -1.27
C TYR A 70 10.96 -12.86 -0.68
N LEU A 71 9.76 -12.29 -0.71
CA LEU A 71 9.47 -10.89 -0.35
C LEU A 71 8.54 -10.76 0.86
N GLY A 72 7.90 -11.86 1.28
CA GLY A 72 6.92 -11.87 2.34
C GLY A 72 5.50 -11.50 1.90
N ASP A 73 4.57 -11.59 2.85
CA ASP A 73 3.13 -11.41 2.59
C ASP A 73 2.68 -9.95 2.55
N TYR A 74 3.57 -8.98 2.83
CA TYR A 74 3.19 -7.58 2.97
C TYR A 74 4.12 -6.67 2.19
N CYS A 75 3.55 -5.65 1.58
CA CYS A 75 4.28 -4.50 1.05
C CYS A 75 3.86 -3.22 1.78
N TYR A 76 4.80 -2.27 1.79
CA TYR A 76 4.68 -1.04 2.57
C TYR A 76 5.01 0.16 1.69
N PHE A 77 4.23 1.22 1.84
CA PHE A 77 4.42 2.47 1.11
C PHE A 77 4.47 3.65 2.07
N ASN A 78 5.32 4.62 1.76
CA ASN A 78 5.11 5.98 2.21
C ASN A 78 4.05 6.69 1.34
N ALA A 79 3.72 7.95 1.68
CA ALA A 79 2.75 8.77 0.96
C ALA A 79 3.03 8.85 -0.56
N GLU A 80 4.26 9.20 -0.92
CA GLU A 80 4.68 9.45 -2.30
C GLU A 80 4.66 8.16 -3.14
N GLN A 81 5.19 7.07 -2.59
CA GLN A 81 5.20 5.77 -3.25
C GLN A 81 3.78 5.27 -3.50
N PHE A 82 2.86 5.51 -2.56
CA PHE A 82 1.46 5.14 -2.73
C PHE A 82 0.77 5.97 -3.82
N LEU A 83 0.98 7.29 -3.84
CA LEU A 83 0.44 8.15 -4.90
C LEU A 83 0.99 7.75 -6.28
N TYR A 84 2.28 7.42 -6.34
CA TYR A 84 2.89 6.90 -7.56
C TYR A 84 2.21 5.60 -8.01
N ALA A 85 2.01 4.63 -7.11
CA ALA A 85 1.31 3.38 -7.43
C ALA A 85 -0.13 3.63 -7.93
N CYS A 86 -0.86 4.57 -7.33
CA CYS A 86 -2.22 4.93 -7.76
C CYS A 86 -2.24 5.54 -9.17
N LYS A 87 -1.23 6.33 -9.55
CA LYS A 87 -1.15 6.93 -10.89
C LYS A 87 -1.13 5.88 -12.00
N TYR A 88 -0.46 4.74 -11.79
CA TYR A 88 -0.43 3.65 -12.76
C TYR A 88 -1.67 2.76 -12.74
N TYR A 89 -2.48 2.84 -11.68
CA TYR A 89 -3.78 2.18 -11.61
C TYR A 89 -4.88 2.97 -12.35
N ALA A 90 -4.75 4.31 -12.42
CA ALA A 90 -5.71 5.20 -13.09
C ALA A 90 -5.58 5.24 -14.63
N VAL A 91 -4.58 4.55 -15.20
CA VAL A 91 -4.43 4.37 -16.66
C VAL A 91 -4.97 2.99 -17.02
N SER A 92 -6.30 2.86 -16.93
CA SER A 92 -7.06 1.70 -17.42
C SER A 92 -8.08 2.16 -18.45
#